data_AF-A0A9E3BE16-F1
#
_entry.id   AF-A0A9E3BE16-F1
#
_cell.length_a   1.000
_cell.length_b   1.000
_cell.length_c   1.000
_cell.angle_alpha   90.00
_cell.angle_beta   90.00
_cell.angle_gamma   90.00
#
_symmetry.space_group_name_H-M   'P 1'
#
loop_
_entity.id
_entity.type
_entity.pdbx_description
1 polymer ?
#
loop_
_entity_poly.entity_id
_entity_poly.type
_entity_poly.pdbx_seq_one_letter_code
_entity_poly.pdbx_strand_id
1 'polypeptide(L)'
;MLIGVALLWMVVLTGYDVGQRRLPNWLTLPGFVAIMAIAAGSGHGRAAAVGAGLLAAVYLLAHVAAPAAMGAGDVKLALGLGALTGCFGGHVWLLAAIGAPLLTAAIGVVGGHRTVPHGPSMCAASAAALGLALL
;
A
#
# COMPACT_ATOMS: atom_id res chain seq x y z
N MET A 1 -16.21 -9.63 5.35
CA MET A 1 -16.34 -8.32 6.07
C MET A 1 -15.03 -7.55 6.13
N LEU A 2 -13.92 -8.12 6.60
CA LEU A 2 -12.63 -7.41 6.78
C LEU A 2 -12.03 -6.82 5.49
N ILE A 3 -12.09 -7.55 4.37
CA ILE A 3 -11.60 -7.07 3.06
C ILE A 3 -12.40 -5.86 2.57
N GLY A 4 -13.72 -5.85 2.77
CA GLY A 4 -14.56 -4.70 2.39
C GLY A 4 -14.20 -3.42 3.15
N VAL A 5 -13.85 -3.54 4.44
CA VAL A 5 -13.36 -2.42 5.25
C VAL A 5 -11.97 -1.96 4.76
N ALA A 6 -11.08 -2.90 4.43
CA ALA A 6 -9.77 -2.57 3.88
C ALA A 6 -9.87 -1.86 2.51
N LEU A 7 -10.77 -2.32 1.63
CA LEU A 7 -11.05 -1.67 0.34
C LEU A 7 -11.64 -0.27 0.53
N LEU A 8 -12.59 -0.09 1.47
CA LEU A 8 -13.14 1.22 1.78
C LEU A 8 -12.05 2.17 2.28
N TRP A 9 -11.17 1.69 3.17
CA TRP A 9 -10.01 2.44 3.65
C TRP A 9 -9.06 2.84 2.52
N MET A 10 -8.76 1.92 1.59
CA MET A 10 -7.95 2.20 0.39
C MET A 10 -8.60 3.27 -0.50
N VAL A 11 -9.93 3.21 -0.71
CA VAL A 11 -10.67 4.19 -1.52
C VAL A 11 -10.61 5.57 -0.88
N VAL A 12 -10.82 5.67 0.44
CA VAL A 12 -10.73 6.95 1.16
C VAL A 12 -9.31 7.52 1.06
N LEU A 13 -8.27 6.70 1.25
CA LEU A 13 -6.87 7.13 1.11
C LEU A 13 -6.53 7.58 -0.31
N THR A 14 -7.04 6.88 -1.32
CA THR A 14 -6.88 7.25 -2.74
C THR A 14 -7.52 8.61 -3.01
N GLY A 15 -8.73 8.86 -2.47
CA GLY A 15 -9.40 10.15 -2.60
C GLY A 15 -8.62 11.30 -1.95
N TYR A 16 -8.03 11.09 -0.78
CA TYR A 16 -7.16 12.08 -0.13
C TYR A 16 -5.86 12.32 -0.91
N ASP A 17 -5.26 11.28 -1.48
CA ASP A 17 -4.03 11.41 -2.25
C ASP A 17 -4.25 12.18 -3.56
N VAL A 18 -5.35 11.87 -4.28
CA VAL A 18 -5.73 12.59 -5.51
C VAL A 18 -6.13 14.04 -5.21
N GLY A 19 -6.93 14.26 -4.16
CA GLY A 19 -7.48 15.58 -3.86
C GLY A 19 -6.50 16.54 -3.19
N GLN A 20 -5.67 16.04 -2.27
CA GLN A 20 -4.80 16.89 -1.43
C GLN A 20 -3.30 16.62 -1.63
N ARG A 21 -2.92 15.61 -2.44
CA ARG A 21 -1.52 15.16 -2.62
C ARG A 21 -0.79 14.93 -1.28
N ARG A 22 -1.55 14.60 -0.24
CA ARG A 22 -1.07 14.41 1.13
C ARG A 22 -1.88 13.30 1.78
N LEU A 23 -1.19 12.23 2.16
CA LEU A 23 -1.77 11.18 2.99
C LEU A 23 -1.82 11.61 4.45
N PRO A 24 -3.02 11.68 5.09
CA PRO A 24 -3.13 12.04 6.49
C PRO A 24 -2.60 10.92 7.38
N ASN A 25 -1.70 11.28 8.30
CA ASN A 25 -1.16 10.37 9.31
C ASN A 25 -2.27 9.75 10.17
N TRP A 26 -3.32 10.51 10.44
CA TRP A 26 -4.46 10.09 11.26
C TRP A 26 -5.32 9.00 10.61
N LEU A 27 -5.11 8.70 9.33
CA LEU A 27 -5.83 7.63 8.64
C LEU A 27 -4.93 6.44 8.31
N THR A 28 -3.65 6.69 8.05
CA THR A 28 -2.66 5.66 7.71
C THR A 28 -2.19 4.86 8.93
N LEU A 29 -1.84 5.54 10.02
CA LEU A 29 -1.37 4.91 11.27
C LEU A 29 -2.44 4.02 11.93
N PRO A 30 -3.68 4.50 12.18
CA PRO A 30 -4.70 3.63 12.78
C PRO A 30 -5.12 2.50 11.85
N GLY A 31 -5.08 2.70 10.52
CA GLY A 31 -5.28 1.62 9.56
C GLY A 31 -4.23 0.50 9.70
N PHE A 32 -2.95 0.86 9.78
CA PHE A 32 -1.87 -0.10 10.05
C PHE A 32 -2.06 -0.82 11.40
N VAL A 33 -2.37 -0.08 12.47
CA VAL A 33 -2.58 -0.67 13.81
C VAL A 33 -3.77 -1.64 13.80
N ALA A 34 -4.87 -1.28 13.15
CA ALA A 34 -6.04 -2.16 13.02
C ALA A 34 -5.68 -3.45 12.26
N ILE A 35 -5.01 -3.34 11.12
CA ILE A 35 -4.56 -4.50 10.32
C ILE A 35 -3.65 -5.41 11.15
N MET A 36 -2.71 -4.82 11.90
CA MET A 36 -1.79 -5.59 12.74
C MET A 36 -2.48 -6.28 13.90
N ALA A 37 -3.43 -5.60 14.57
CA ALA A 37 -4.23 -6.17 15.66
C ALA A 37 -5.08 -7.35 15.17
N ILE A 38 -5.71 -7.20 13.99
CA ILE A 38 -6.50 -8.27 13.36
C ILE A 38 -5.59 -9.44 12.97
N ALA A 39 -4.46 -9.16 12.32
CA ALA A 39 -3.48 -10.18 11.92
C ALA A 39 -2.94 -10.97 13.13
N ALA A 40 -2.63 -10.27 14.22
CA ALA A 40 -2.20 -10.90 15.47
C ALA A 40 -3.30 -11.82 16.04
N GLY A 41 -4.55 -11.34 16.08
CA GLY A 41 -5.70 -12.13 16.54
C GLY A 41 -6.02 -13.34 15.65
N SER A 42 -5.66 -13.28 14.36
CA SER A 42 -5.85 -14.38 13.39
C SER A 42 -4.63 -15.29 13.22
N GLY A 43 -3.57 -15.13 14.03
CA GLY A 43 -2.36 -15.96 13.95
C GLY A 43 -1.37 -15.60 12.82
N HIS A 44 -1.66 -14.55 12.04
CA HIS A 44 -0.85 -14.08 10.92
C HIS A 44 0.08 -12.91 11.27
N GLY A 45 0.18 -12.54 12.55
CA GLY A 45 0.92 -11.35 13.00
C GLY A 45 2.39 -11.30 12.57
N ARG A 46 3.09 -12.44 12.51
CA ARG A 46 4.47 -12.49 12.01
C ARG A 46 4.55 -12.18 10.51
N ALA A 47 3.66 -12.78 9.73
CA ALA A 47 3.60 -12.54 8.28
C ALA A 47 3.21 -11.09 7.96
N ALA A 48 2.28 -10.52 8.73
CA ALA A 48 1.92 -9.11 8.64
C ALA A 48 3.08 -8.18 8.99
N ALA A 49 3.79 -8.43 10.10
CA ALA A 49 4.93 -7.60 10.49
C ALA A 49 6.07 -7.65 9.45
N VAL A 50 6.38 -8.83 8.93
CA VAL A 50 7.39 -8.99 7.87
C VAL A 50 6.95 -8.29 6.58
N GLY A 51 5.71 -8.50 6.14
CA GLY A 51 5.18 -7.85 4.95
C GLY A 51 5.15 -6.33 5.06
N ALA A 52 4.77 -5.80 6.22
CA ALA A 52 4.80 -4.37 6.51
C ALA A 52 6.23 -3.81 6.46
N GLY A 53 7.16 -4.47 7.15
CA GLY A 53 8.56 -4.03 7.22
C GLY A 53 9.23 -4.05 5.86
N LEU A 54 9.05 -5.12 5.09
CA LEU A 54 9.63 -5.24 3.74
C LEU A 54 9.09 -4.17 2.81
N LEU A 55 7.77 -3.94 2.76
CA LEU A 55 7.19 -3.01 1.81
C LEU A 55 7.53 -1.57 2.18
N ALA A 56 7.51 -1.26 3.49
CA ALA A 56 7.96 0.03 3.99
C ALA A 56 9.45 0.27 3.74
N ALA A 57 10.31 -0.74 3.87
CA ALA A 57 11.74 -0.61 3.58
C ALA A 57 11.98 -0.28 2.10
N VAL A 58 11.30 -0.96 1.18
CA VAL A 58 11.40 -0.67 -0.27
C VAL A 58 10.96 0.76 -0.56
N TYR A 59 9.82 1.18 -0.01
CA TYR A 59 9.28 2.53 -0.21
C TYR A 59 10.14 3.61 0.47
N LEU A 60 10.75 3.32 1.62
CA LEU A 60 11.68 4.21 2.31
C LEU A 60 12.98 4.37 1.51
N LEU A 61 13.54 3.29 0.97
CA LEU A 61 14.72 3.36 0.10
C LEU A 61 14.45 4.19 -1.15
N ALA A 62 13.28 4.00 -1.78
CA ALA A 62 12.86 4.81 -2.91
C ALA A 62 12.69 6.29 -2.54
N HIS A 63 12.09 6.58 -1.38
CA HIS A 63 11.95 7.95 -0.87
C HIS A 63 13.31 8.60 -0.56
N VAL A 64 14.26 7.87 0.01
CA VAL A 64 15.61 8.40 0.30
C VAL A 64 16.41 8.62 -0.98
N ALA A 65 16.25 7.73 -1.97
CA ALA A 65 16.91 7.87 -3.28
C ALA A 65 16.33 9.03 -4.11
N ALA A 66 15.03 9.27 -4.01
CA ALA A 66 14.33 10.29 -4.80
C ALA A 66 13.23 11.01 -3.97
N PRO A 67 13.60 11.84 -2.98
CA PRO A 67 12.65 12.47 -2.07
C PRO A 67 11.74 13.51 -2.75
N ALA A 68 12.18 14.05 -3.89
CA ALA A 68 11.38 14.96 -4.71
C ALA A 68 10.33 14.23 -5.58
N ALA A 69 10.52 12.93 -5.83
CA ALA A 69 9.62 12.12 -6.65
C ALA A 69 8.53 11.42 -5.83
N MET A 70 8.79 11.18 -4.54
CA MET A 70 7.97 10.32 -3.70
C MET A 70 7.76 10.92 -2.31
N GLY A 71 6.53 10.89 -1.80
CA GLY A 71 6.20 11.50 -0.52
C GLY A 71 6.45 10.54 0.65
N ALA A 72 6.76 11.09 1.83
CA ALA A 72 6.83 10.31 3.07
C ALA A 72 5.47 9.68 3.48
N GLY A 73 4.37 10.10 2.85
CA GLY A 73 3.05 9.48 3.00
C GLY A 73 2.97 8.08 2.41
N ASP A 74 3.64 7.83 1.29
CA ASP A 74 3.62 6.54 0.58
C ASP A 74 4.29 5.45 1.42
N VAL A 75 5.36 5.80 2.14
CA VAL A 75 6.05 4.89 3.09
C VAL A 75 5.12 4.44 4.22
N LYS A 76 4.23 5.32 4.69
CA LYS A 76 3.26 4.99 5.76
C LYS A 76 2.14 4.11 5.25
N LEU A 77 1.68 4.36 4.02
CA LEU A 77 0.73 3.51 3.35
C LEU A 77 1.30 2.10 3.13
N ALA A 78 2.59 2.02 2.75
CA ALA A 78 3.31 0.77 2.55
C ALA A 78 3.32 -0.13 3.79
N LEU A 79 3.38 0.44 5.00
CA LEU A 79 3.26 -0.34 6.24
C LEU A 79 1.92 -1.08 6.31
N GLY A 80 0.82 -0.37 6.09
CA GLY A 80 -0.53 -0.95 6.15
C GLY A 80 -0.80 -1.95 5.04
N LEU A 81 -0.44 -1.61 3.80
CA LEU A 81 -0.62 -2.49 2.65
C LEU A 81 0.26 -3.74 2.73
N GLY A 82 1.51 -3.59 3.15
CA GLY A 82 2.44 -4.69 3.35
C GLY A 82 2.00 -5.62 4.47
N ALA A 83 1.44 -5.08 5.55
CA ALA A 83 0.83 -5.89 6.60
C ALA A 83 -0.35 -6.71 6.07
N LEU A 84 -1.23 -6.05 5.32
CA LEU A 84 -2.42 -6.65 4.77
C LEU A 84 -2.07 -7.78 3.80
N THR A 85 -1.27 -7.49 2.76
CA THR A 85 -0.91 -8.48 1.75
C THR A 85 -0.02 -9.60 2.30
N GLY A 86 0.83 -9.30 3.29
CA GLY A 86 1.62 -10.29 4.01
C GLY A 86 0.76 -11.34 4.75
N CYS A 87 -0.45 -10.96 5.21
CA CYS A 87 -1.38 -11.92 5.81
C CYS A 87 -1.88 -12.97 4.82
N PHE A 88 -1.98 -12.64 3.53
CA PHE A 88 -2.49 -13.52 2.48
C PHE A 88 -1.37 -14.30 1.76
N GLY A 89 -0.12 -14.17 2.21
CA GLY A 89 1.02 -14.95 1.72
C GLY A 89 2.00 -14.16 0.85
N GLY A 90 3.21 -14.72 0.69
CA GLY A 90 4.31 -14.06 0.00
C GLY A 90 4.03 -13.72 -1.46
N HIS A 91 3.24 -14.54 -2.16
CA HIS A 91 2.89 -14.33 -3.57
C HIS A 91 2.01 -13.08 -3.76
N VAL A 92 1.03 -12.91 -2.87
CA VAL A 92 0.12 -11.75 -2.84
C VAL A 92 0.89 -10.49 -2.53
N TRP A 93 1.82 -10.58 -1.56
CA TRP A 93 2.72 -9.48 -1.23
C TRP A 93 3.60 -9.10 -2.42
N LEU A 94 4.19 -10.07 -3.12
CA LEU A 94 5.08 -9.83 -4.27
C LEU A 94 4.33 -9.19 -5.45
N LEU A 95 3.12 -9.68 -5.74
CA LEU A 95 2.24 -9.11 -6.77
C LEU A 95 1.88 -7.65 -6.45
N ALA A 96 1.54 -7.34 -5.20
CA ALA A 96 1.26 -5.97 -4.79
C ALA A 96 2.51 -5.07 -4.86
N ALA A 97 3.66 -5.58 -4.41
CA ALA A 97 4.93 -4.85 -4.39
C ALA A 97 5.44 -4.52 -5.80
N ILE A 98 5.28 -5.42 -6.76
CA ILE A 98 5.71 -5.23 -8.16
C ILE A 98 4.63 -4.50 -8.98
N GLY A 99 3.35 -4.80 -8.74
CA GLY A 99 2.23 -4.21 -9.47
C GLY A 99 2.14 -2.69 -9.26
N ALA A 100 2.39 -2.23 -8.04
CA ALA A 100 2.33 -0.80 -7.71
C ALA A 100 3.28 0.08 -8.56
N PRO A 101 4.62 -0.17 -8.61
CA PRO A 101 5.52 0.62 -9.43
C PRO A 101 5.28 0.44 -10.94
N LEU A 102 4.85 -0.74 -11.40
CA LEU A 102 4.49 -0.95 -12.81
C LEU A 102 3.29 -0.11 -13.24
N LEU A 103 2.23 -0.06 -12.41
CA LEU A 103 1.06 0.78 -12.64
C LEU A 103 1.44 2.26 -12.63
N THR A 104 2.25 2.70 -11.66
CA THR A 104 2.75 4.07 -11.61
C THR A 104 3.55 4.43 -12.86
N ALA A 105 4.45 3.56 -13.29
CA ALA A 105 5.28 3.76 -14.48
C ALA A 105 4.43 3.83 -15.75
N ALA A 106 3.47 2.92 -15.91
CA ALA A 106 2.55 2.92 -17.05
C ALA A 106 1.72 4.21 -17.12
N ILE A 107 1.18 4.67 -15.99
CA ILE A 107 0.43 5.95 -15.92
C ILE A 107 1.35 7.14 -16.23
N GLY A 108 2.59 7.14 -15.73
CA GLY A 108 3.57 8.20 -16.03
C GLY A 108 3.94 8.28 -17.51
N VAL A 109 4.10 7.12 -18.18
CA VAL A 109 4.40 7.04 -19.61
C VAL A 109 3.20 7.47 -20.47
N VAL A 110 1.99 7.01 -20.14
CA VAL A 110 0.78 7.32 -20.92
C VAL A 110 0.31 8.75 -20.69
N GLY A 111 0.42 9.27 -19.46
CA GLY A 111 -0.05 10.60 -19.09
C GLY A 111 0.94 11.73 -19.36
N GLY A 112 2.22 11.44 -19.65
CA GLY A 112 3.25 12.45 -19.87
C GLY A 112 3.57 13.33 -18.64
N HIS A 113 3.05 12.99 -17.47
CA HIS A 113 3.23 13.74 -16.23
C HIS A 113 4.49 13.29 -15.49
N ARG A 114 5.40 14.22 -15.19
CA ARG A 114 6.65 13.96 -14.45
C ARG A 114 6.42 13.60 -12.97
N THR A 115 5.23 13.85 -12.43
CA THR A 115 4.88 13.52 -11.03
C THR A 115 3.50 12.88 -11.00
N VAL A 116 3.44 11.58 -10.72
CA VAL A 116 2.20 10.81 -10.60
C VAL A 116 2.02 10.40 -9.14
N PRO A 117 0.85 10.60 -8.52
CA PRO A 117 0.59 10.13 -7.16
C PRO A 117 0.74 8.60 -7.10
N HIS A 118 1.57 8.10 -6.17
CA HIS A 118 1.84 6.66 -6.04
C HIS A 118 0.78 5.94 -5.17
N GLY A 119 -0.01 6.68 -4.38
CA GLY A 119 -1.06 6.11 -3.53
C GLY A 119 -2.14 5.30 -4.27
N PRO A 120 -2.73 5.82 -5.38
CA PRO A 120 -3.74 5.12 -6.17
C PRO A 120 -3.24 3.80 -6.77
N SER A 121 -2.02 3.80 -7.32
CA SER A 121 -1.43 2.60 -7.93
C SER A 121 -1.07 1.54 -6.89
N MET A 122 -0.59 1.95 -5.70
CA MET A 122 -0.41 1.05 -4.56
C MET A 122 -1.71 0.39 -4.10
N CYS A 123 -2.79 1.18 -3.97
CA CYS A 123 -4.10 0.67 -3.57
C CYS A 123 -4.67 -0.27 -4.63
N ALA A 124 -4.60 0.09 -5.91
CA ALA A 124 -5.08 -0.74 -7.02
C ALA A 124 -4.34 -2.08 -7.12
N ALA A 125 -3.00 -2.05 -7.02
CA ALA A 125 -2.18 -3.28 -7.06
C ALA A 125 -2.48 -4.20 -5.88
N SER A 126 -2.64 -3.63 -4.67
CA SER A 126 -2.96 -4.41 -3.47
C SER A 126 -4.37 -5.01 -3.54
N ALA A 127 -5.35 -4.26 -4.02
CA ALA A 127 -6.72 -4.74 -4.20
C ALA A 127 -6.79 -5.87 -5.25
N ALA A 128 -6.07 -5.73 -6.38
CA ALA A 128 -6.00 -6.75 -7.42
C ALA A 128 -5.33 -8.04 -6.92
N ALA A 129 -4.21 -7.91 -6.19
CA ALA A 129 -3.49 -9.06 -5.62
C ALA A 129 -4.37 -9.82 -4.60
N LEU A 130 -5.10 -9.09 -3.75
CA LEU A 130 -6.06 -9.70 -2.82
C LEU A 130 -7.22 -10.37 -3.55
N GLY A 131 -7.77 -9.75 -4.60
CA GLY A 131 -8.84 -10.33 -5.40
C GLY A 131 -8.43 -11.66 -6.05
N LEU A 132 -7.21 -11.73 -6.58
CA LEU A 132 -6.63 -12.96 -7.14
C LEU A 132 -6.40 -14.05 -6.09
N ALA A 133 -6.05 -13.70 -4.86
CA ALA A 133 -5.84 -14.66 -3.78
C ALA A 133 -7.15 -15.26 -3.22
N LEU A 134 -8.29 -14.63 -3.54
CA LEU A 134 -9.61 -15.01 -3.04
C LEU A 134 -10.47 -15.74 -4.09
N LEU A 135 -9.96 -15.87 -5.32
CA LEU A 135 -10.52 -16.68 -6.41
C LEU A 135 -10.02 -18.13 -6.30
#